data_AF-A0A015X521-F1
#
_entry.id   AF-A0A015X521-F1
#
_cell.length_a   1.000
_cell.length_b   1.000
_cell.length_c   1.000
_cell.angle_alpha   90.00
_cell.angle_beta   90.00
_cell.angle_gamma   90.00
#
_symmetry.space_group_name_H-M   'P 1'
#
loop_
_entity.id
_entity.type
_entity.pdbx_description
1 polymer ?
#
loop_
_entity_poly.entity_id
_entity_poly.type
_entity_poly.pdbx_seq_one_letter_code
_entity_poly.pdbx_strand_id
1 'polypeptide(L)'
;MKEYVTLEELKQHLNVDFDNDDAYIQGLIIPVQLSIEAYLNAPIESFVKDDRIDPRIWHAIRIIAANYYANREDITFATPNIIPGHIAFLLQPLKRYT
;
A
#
# COMPACT_ATOMS: atom_id res chain seq x y z
N MET A 1 0.26 -15.30 1.09
CA MET A 1 0.68 -14.29 0.09
C MET A 1 2.06 -13.79 0.48
N LYS A 2 2.96 -13.61 -0.49
CA LYS A 2 4.29 -13.02 -0.25
C LYS A 2 4.13 -11.53 0.02
N GLU A 3 4.89 -11.00 0.98
CA GLU A 3 4.99 -9.56 1.20
C GLU A 3 6.01 -8.94 0.24
N TYR A 4 5.67 -7.82 -0.38
CA TYR A 4 6.51 -7.14 -1.36
C TYR A 4 7.07 -5.80 -0.86
N VAL A 5 6.74 -5.45 0.38
CA VAL A 5 7.33 -4.34 1.15
C VAL A 5 7.71 -4.92 2.51
N THR A 6 8.75 -4.38 3.13
CA THR A 6 9.23 -4.76 4.46
C THR A 6 8.73 -3.78 5.53
N LEU A 7 8.73 -4.23 6.79
CA LEU A 7 8.49 -3.35 7.95
C LEU A 7 9.39 -2.11 7.92
N GLU A 8 10.69 -2.30 7.68
CA GLU A 8 11.68 -1.22 7.68
C GLU A 8 11.39 -0.17 6.60
N GLU A 9 10.99 -0.59 5.39
CA GLU A 9 10.60 0.34 4.32
C GLU A 9 9.33 1.14 4.66
N LEU A 10 8.41 0.56 5.43
CA LEU A 10 7.22 1.24 5.94
C LEU A 10 7.55 2.19 7.09
N LYS A 11 8.34 1.76 8.08
CA LYS A 11 8.81 2.62 9.18
C LYS A 11 9.55 3.84 8.65
N GLN A 12 10.44 3.64 7.68
CA GLN A 12 11.12 4.73 6.97
C GLN A 12 10.11 5.66 6.25
N HIS A 13 9.09 5.11 5.59
CA HIS A 13 8.06 5.91 4.91
C HIS A 13 7.22 6.75 5.89
N LEU A 14 6.90 6.15 7.04
CA LEU A 14 6.08 6.73 8.10
C LEU A 14 6.86 7.69 9.01
N ASN A 15 8.19 7.75 8.89
CA ASN A 15 9.08 8.43 9.82
C ASN A 15 8.88 7.95 11.27
N VAL A 16 8.81 6.62 11.45
CA VAL A 16 8.71 5.93 12.75
C VAL A 16 10.07 5.32 13.09
N ASP A 17 10.61 5.66 14.25
CA ASP A 17 11.93 5.25 14.75
C ASP A 17 11.86 4.37 16.02
N PHE A 18 10.66 3.91 16.37
CA PHE A 18 10.37 3.06 17.53
C PHE A 18 9.66 1.76 17.11
N ASP A 19 9.60 0.79 18.03
CA ASP A 19 9.18 -0.58 17.69
C ASP A 19 7.79 -0.97 18.23
N ASN A 20 7.17 -0.10 19.05
CA ASN A 20 5.88 -0.37 19.69
C ASN A 20 4.74 -0.70 18.70
N ASP A 21 4.80 -0.14 17.49
CA ASP A 21 3.76 -0.28 16.48
C ASP A 21 4.13 -1.30 15.38
N ASP A 22 5.26 -2.00 15.52
CA ASP A 22 5.80 -2.91 14.49
C ASP A 22 4.78 -3.96 14.04
N ALA A 23 4.15 -4.63 14.99
CA ALA A 23 3.14 -5.65 14.71
C ALA A 23 1.93 -5.08 13.94
N TYR A 24 1.53 -3.84 14.24
CA TYR A 24 0.43 -3.18 13.56
C TYR A 24 0.84 -2.75 12.15
N ILE A 25 1.97 -2.07 11.99
CA ILE A 25 2.49 -1.60 10.70
C ILE A 25 2.71 -2.79 9.75
N GLN A 26 3.35 -3.86 10.24
CA GLN A 26 3.54 -5.11 9.51
C GLN A 26 2.20 -5.73 9.09
N GLY A 27 1.22 -5.72 9.99
CA GLY A 27 -0.13 -6.25 9.76
C GLY A 27 -0.90 -5.55 8.64
N LEU A 28 -0.51 -4.34 8.22
CA LEU A 28 -1.16 -3.60 7.13
C LEU A 28 -0.74 -4.07 5.73
N ILE A 29 0.40 -4.77 5.59
CA ILE A 29 0.98 -5.09 4.27
C ILE A 29 0.05 -6.00 3.46
N ILE A 30 -0.36 -7.13 4.03
CA ILE A 30 -1.22 -8.11 3.33
C ILE A 30 -2.60 -7.55 2.98
N PRO A 31 -3.36 -6.91 3.91
CA PRO A 31 -4.64 -6.27 3.58
C PRO A 31 -4.56 -5.23 2.45
N VAL A 32 -3.50 -4.44 2.43
CA VAL A 32 -3.27 -3.44 1.37
C VAL A 32 -2.98 -4.12 0.04
N GLN A 33 -2.14 -5.16 0.01
CA GLN A 33 -1.88 -5.94 -1.20
C GLN A 33 -3.16 -6.56 -1.76
N LEU A 34 -4.00 -7.17 -0.92
CA LEU A 34 -5.31 -7.73 -1.33
C LEU A 34 -6.24 -6.66 -1.90
N SER A 35 -6.24 -5.46 -1.31
CA SER A 35 -7.04 -4.33 -1.81
C SER A 35 -6.57 -3.86 -3.19
N ILE A 36 -5.25 -3.86 -3.43
CA ILE A 36 -4.66 -3.56 -4.74
C ILE A 36 -5.01 -4.66 -5.76
N GLU A 37 -4.97 -5.95 -5.40
CA GLU A 37 -5.41 -7.04 -6.29
C GLU A 37 -6.84 -6.86 -6.76
N ALA A 38 -7.74 -6.59 -5.82
CA ALA A 38 -9.14 -6.35 -6.10
C ALA A 38 -9.32 -5.14 -7.04
N TYR A 39 -8.56 -4.07 -6.80
CA TYR A 39 -8.59 -2.89 -7.67
C TYR A 39 -8.08 -3.18 -9.09
N LEU A 40 -6.95 -3.90 -9.21
CA LEU A 40 -6.28 -4.22 -10.47
C LEU A 40 -7.01 -5.32 -11.26
N ASN A 41 -7.89 -6.07 -10.62
CA ASN A 41 -8.55 -7.24 -11.19
C ASN A 41 -7.51 -8.28 -11.69
N ALA A 42 -6.45 -8.46 -10.90
CA ALA A 42 -5.34 -9.35 -11.21
C ALA A 42 -4.54 -9.66 -9.92
N PRO A 43 -4.00 -10.89 -9.76
CA PRO A 43 -3.06 -11.20 -8.68
C PRO A 43 -1.81 -10.33 -8.76
N ILE A 44 -1.28 -9.83 -7.62
CA ILE A 44 -0.11 -8.95 -7.66
C ILE A 44 1.13 -9.70 -8.15
N GLU A 45 1.19 -11.01 -7.91
CA GLU A 45 2.25 -11.91 -8.39
C GLU A 45 2.42 -11.80 -9.92
N SER A 46 1.35 -11.47 -10.66
CA SER A 46 1.43 -11.32 -12.12
C SER A 46 2.17 -10.05 -12.58
N PHE A 47 2.53 -9.17 -11.66
CA PHE A 47 3.32 -7.96 -11.90
C PHE A 47 4.74 -8.07 -11.33
N VAL A 48 5.18 -9.28 -10.96
CA VAL A 48 6.55 -9.53 -10.50
C VAL A 48 7.43 -9.88 -11.68
N LYS A 49 8.59 -9.23 -11.77
CA LYS A 49 9.65 -9.52 -12.75
C LYS A 49 11.00 -9.52 -12.05
N ASP A 50 11.83 -10.54 -12.29
CA ASP A 50 13.15 -10.69 -11.67
C ASP A 50 13.10 -10.56 -10.13
N ASP A 51 12.13 -11.26 -9.52
CA ASP A 51 11.80 -11.23 -8.09
C ASP A 51 11.41 -9.87 -7.49
N ARG A 52 11.14 -8.87 -8.34
CA ARG A 52 10.72 -7.52 -7.95
C ARG A 52 9.31 -7.23 -8.44
N ILE A 53 8.46 -6.75 -7.52
CA ILE A 53 7.12 -6.25 -7.88
C ILE A 53 7.25 -4.96 -8.71
N ASP A 54 6.26 -4.68 -9.56
CA ASP A 54 6.16 -3.41 -10.26
C ASP A 54 6.34 -2.21 -9.28
N PRO A 55 7.27 -1.28 -9.53
CA PRO A 55 7.56 -0.16 -8.63
C PRO A 55 6.33 0.73 -8.32
N ARG A 56 5.35 0.78 -9.23
CA ARG A 56 4.09 1.50 -9.02
C ARG A 56 3.25 0.84 -7.93
N ILE A 57 3.18 -0.49 -7.95
CA ILE A 57 2.49 -1.29 -6.91
C ILE A 57 3.26 -1.18 -5.60
N TRP A 58 4.59 -1.34 -5.61
CA TRP A 58 5.43 -1.17 -4.42
C TRP A 58 5.18 0.18 -3.73
N HIS A 59 5.16 1.26 -4.50
CA HIS A 59 4.93 2.59 -3.93
C HIS A 59 3.48 2.78 -3.45
N ALA A 60 2.49 2.26 -4.19
CA ALA A 60 1.09 2.33 -3.78
C ALA A 60 0.83 1.59 -2.46
N ILE A 61 1.47 0.43 -2.22
CA ILE A 61 1.38 -0.29 -0.95
C ILE A 61 1.80 0.62 0.20
N ARG A 62 2.94 1.32 0.06
CA ARG A 62 3.47 2.21 1.10
C ARG A 62 2.54 3.37 1.40
N ILE A 63 1.98 4.01 0.38
CA ILE A 63 1.05 5.13 0.52
C ILE A 63 -0.24 4.69 1.23
N ILE A 64 -0.84 3.58 0.81
CA ILE A 64 -2.10 3.09 1.38
C ILE A 64 -1.89 2.61 2.82
N ALA A 65 -0.82 1.86 3.08
CA ALA A 65 -0.46 1.44 4.43
C ALA A 65 -0.24 2.64 5.35
N ALA A 66 0.44 3.69 4.87
CA ALA A 66 0.60 4.92 5.64
C ALA A 66 -0.71 5.63 5.94
N ASN A 67 -1.64 5.63 4.98
CA ASN A 67 -2.97 6.20 5.20
C ASN A 67 -3.76 5.43 6.27
N TYR A 68 -3.72 4.10 6.26
CA TYR A 68 -4.38 3.26 7.28
C TYR A 68 -3.73 3.41 8.65
N TYR A 69 -2.40 3.54 8.70
CA TYR A 69 -1.70 3.79 9.95
C TYR A 69 -2.09 5.14 10.58
N ALA A 70 -2.23 6.18 9.76
CA ALA A 70 -2.62 7.52 10.18
C ALA A 70 -4.12 7.63 10.54
N ASN A 71 -4.97 6.79 9.93
CA ASN A 71 -6.42 6.79 10.11
C ASN A 71 -6.89 5.39 10.53
N ARG A 72 -6.75 5.08 11.81
CA ARG A 72 -7.02 3.73 12.38
C ARG A 72 -8.50 3.41 12.53
N GLU A 73 -9.36 4.41 12.40
CA GLU A 73 -10.81 4.30 12.50
C GLU A 73 -11.44 4.59 11.13
N ASP A 74 -12.65 4.07 10.91
CA ASP A 74 -13.44 4.29 9.70
C ASP A 74 -13.97 5.73 9.56
N ILE A 75 -13.92 6.51 10.64
CA ILE A 75 -14.35 7.91 10.71
C ILE A 75 -13.18 8.81 11.09
N THR A 76 -12.97 9.88 10.32
CA THR A 76 -12.00 10.94 10.62
C THR A 76 -12.73 12.29 10.68
N PHE A 77 -12.37 13.15 11.64
CA PHE A 77 -13.00 14.47 11.83
C PHE A 77 -12.32 15.60 11.05
N ALA A 78 -11.14 15.35 10.48
CA ALA A 78 -10.41 16.32 9.66
C ALA A 78 -10.83 16.18 8.19
N THR A 79 -10.85 17.28 7.43
CA THR A 79 -11.06 17.25 5.98
C THR A 79 -9.75 16.88 5.28
N PRO A 80 -9.58 15.67 4.73
CA PRO A 80 -8.36 15.33 4.00
C PRO A 80 -8.30 16.12 2.69
N ASN A 81 -7.14 16.71 2.40
CA ASN A 81 -6.85 17.24 1.07
C ASN A 81 -6.39 16.09 0.17
N ILE A 82 -7.27 15.62 -0.69
CA ILE A 82 -6.95 14.59 -1.66
C ILE A 82 -6.03 15.20 -2.73
N ILE A 83 -4.85 14.62 -2.94
CA ILE A 83 -4.01 14.94 -4.09
C ILE A 83 -4.64 14.27 -5.33
N PRO A 84 -5.16 15.03 -6.31
CA PRO A 84 -5.84 14.46 -7.45
C PRO A 84 -4.94 13.48 -8.21
N GLY A 85 -5.46 12.28 -8.49
CA GLY A 85 -4.79 11.28 -9.31
C GLY A 85 -3.62 10.54 -8.65
N HIS A 86 -3.27 10.78 -7.38
CA HIS A 86 -2.05 10.23 -6.75
C HIS A 86 -1.91 8.70 -6.90
N ILE A 87 -2.74 7.92 -6.19
CA ILE A 87 -2.70 6.45 -6.28
C ILE A 87 -3.25 5.95 -7.63
N ALA A 88 -4.24 6.65 -8.19
CA ALA A 88 -4.87 6.28 -9.44
C ALA A 88 -3.88 6.29 -10.61
N PHE A 89 -2.99 7.28 -10.73
CA PHE A 89 -1.97 7.32 -11.77
C PHE A 89 -0.95 6.19 -11.67
N LEU A 90 -0.73 5.65 -10.47
CA LEU A 90 0.13 4.48 -10.27
C LEU A 90 -0.58 3.19 -10.71
N LEU A 91 -1.82 2.97 -10.25
CA LEU A 91 -2.50 1.68 -10.38
C LEU A 91 -3.39 1.55 -11.62
N GLN A 92 -4.01 2.63 -12.09
CA GLN A 92 -4.97 2.57 -13.19
C GLN A 92 -4.38 2.03 -14.50
N PRO A 93 -3.14 2.37 -14.91
CA PRO A 93 -2.53 1.78 -16.10
C PRO A 93 -2.28 0.26 -16.01
N LEU A 94 -2.29 -0.30 -14.81
CA LEU A 94 -2.08 -1.73 -14.55
C LEU A 94 -3.39 -2.52 -14.47
N LYS A 95 -4.53 -1.81 -14.34
CA LYS A 95 -5.84 -2.42 -14.16
C LYS A 95 -6.25 -3.20 -15.40
N ARG A 96 -6.68 -4.44 -15.21
CA ARG A 96 -7.22 -5.28 -16.28
C ARG A 96 -8.72 -5.07 -16.41
N TYR A 97 -9.12 -4.52 -17.54
CA TYR A 97 -10.51 -4.41 -17.94
C TYR A 97 -10.86 -5.71 -18.67
N THR A 98 -11.52 -6.62 -17.96
CA THR A 98 -12.18 -7.77 -18.58
C THR A 98 -13.52 -7.33 -19.18
#